data_AF-A0A6P5A345-F1
#
_entry.id   AF-A0A6P5A345-F1
#
_cell.length_a   1.000
_cell.length_b   1.000
_cell.length_c   1.000
_cell.angle_alpha   90.00
_cell.angle_beta   90.00
_cell.angle_gamma   90.00
#
_symmetry.space_group_name_H-M   'P 1'
#
loop_
_entity.id
_entity.type
_entity.pdbx_description
1 polymer ?
#
loop_
_entity_poly.entity_id
_entity_poly.type
_entity_poly.pdbx_seq_one_letter_code
_entity_poly.pdbx_strand_id
1 'polypeptide(L)'
;MVRVNNCCGCCDLKSGTIAVSIVYLILAILNMALGIAGVVGAKGVATYIGVSLDAIMVVLCILLIIGAFMDNHILCMVWVVGAIVWSVLTTIIAVVVSVMVGIAANIAEHGGLDPDLPTVPPAAAGAAVALILGIMWAIVALEVCLVIYSAIVVYSHAQNLREGGGSPPPYNQFGGPKAI
;
A
#
# COMPACT_ATOMS: atom_id res chain seq x y z
N MET A 1 -23.97 -13.80 1.02
CA MET A 1 -23.03 -12.68 1.27
C MET A 1 -23.81 -11.39 1.15
N VAL A 2 -23.66 -10.46 2.10
CA VAL A 2 -24.38 -9.18 2.09
C VAL A 2 -23.81 -8.32 0.96
N ARG A 3 -24.63 -7.95 -0.05
CA ARG A 3 -24.22 -7.03 -1.12
C ARG A 3 -24.16 -5.61 -0.58
N VAL A 4 -22.97 -5.03 -0.55
CA VAL A 4 -22.75 -3.64 -0.14
C VAL A 4 -22.73 -2.79 -1.42
N ASN A 5 -23.84 -2.12 -1.72
CA ASN A 5 -23.96 -1.34 -2.98
C ASN A 5 -23.22 0.01 -2.93
N ASN A 6 -22.94 0.54 -1.73
CA ASN A 6 -22.31 1.86 -1.58
C ASN A 6 -21.04 1.72 -0.74
N CYS A 7 -19.91 2.22 -1.26
CA CYS A 7 -18.73 2.46 -0.43
C CYS A 7 -18.99 3.75 0.37
N CYS A 8 -19.11 3.64 1.69
CA CYS A 8 -19.32 4.78 2.60
C CYS A 8 -20.62 5.59 2.39
N GLY A 9 -21.72 4.95 1.95
CA GLY A 9 -23.06 5.54 1.96
C GLY A 9 -23.38 6.55 0.85
N CYS A 10 -22.38 7.20 0.25
CA CYS A 10 -22.59 8.32 -0.69
C CYS A 10 -21.96 8.15 -2.09
N CYS A 11 -21.06 7.20 -2.32
CA CYS A 11 -20.33 7.07 -3.58
C CYS A 11 -20.46 5.68 -4.19
N ASP A 12 -20.58 5.65 -5.53
CA ASP A 12 -20.54 4.42 -6.32
C ASP A 12 -19.20 3.68 -6.15
N LEU A 13 -19.25 2.35 -6.14
CA LEU A 13 -18.08 1.47 -6.10
C LEU A 13 -17.02 1.80 -7.19
N LYS A 14 -17.48 2.29 -8.35
CA LYS A 14 -16.62 2.73 -9.45
C LYS A 14 -15.79 3.96 -9.05
N SER A 15 -16.41 4.94 -8.39
CA SER A 15 -15.72 6.13 -7.88
C SER A 15 -14.70 5.76 -6.80
N GLY A 16 -15.04 4.84 -5.91
CA GLY A 16 -14.11 4.34 -4.88
C GLY A 16 -12.87 3.67 -5.48
N THR A 17 -13.05 2.85 -6.51
CA THR A 17 -11.93 2.18 -7.19
C THR A 17 -11.00 3.17 -7.90
N ILE A 18 -11.57 4.18 -8.57
CA ILE A 18 -10.81 5.25 -9.23
C ILE A 18 -10.05 6.09 -8.19
N ALA A 19 -10.70 6.47 -7.09
CA ALA A 19 -10.08 7.26 -6.03
C ALA A 19 -8.86 6.53 -5.43
N VAL A 20 -9.01 5.24 -5.11
CA VAL A 20 -7.91 4.40 -4.61
C VAL A 20 -6.75 4.39 -5.62
N SER A 21 -7.05 4.18 -6.90
CA SER A 21 -6.00 4.13 -7.93
C SER A 21 -5.25 5.46 -8.06
N ILE A 22 -5.95 6.59 -7.95
CA ILE A 22 -5.32 7.92 -8.00
C ILE A 22 -4.40 8.13 -6.79
N VAL A 23 -4.86 7.76 -5.59
CA VAL A 23 -4.04 7.87 -4.37
C VAL A 23 -2.76 7.04 -4.50
N TYR A 24 -2.86 5.79 -4.93
CA TYR A 24 -1.69 4.94 -5.14
C TYR A 24 -0.78 5.44 -6.27
N LEU A 25 -1.34 5.99 -7.34
CA LEU A 25 -0.55 6.57 -8.42
C LEU A 25 0.27 7.77 -7.92
N ILE A 26 -0.33 8.66 -7.13
CA ILE A 26 0.37 9.81 -6.54
C ILE A 26 1.48 9.31 -5.61
N LEU A 27 1.19 8.35 -4.73
CA LEU A 27 2.19 7.78 -3.83
C LEU A 27 3.35 7.13 -4.60
N ALA A 28 3.06 6.38 -5.66
CA ALA A 28 4.09 5.76 -6.49
C ALA A 28 4.96 6.79 -7.21
N ILE A 29 4.38 7.88 -7.72
CA ILE A 29 5.14 8.98 -8.35
C ILE A 29 6.03 9.68 -7.32
N LEU A 30 5.52 9.94 -6.11
CA LEU A 30 6.31 10.56 -5.04
C LEU A 30 7.48 9.65 -4.61
N ASN A 31 7.23 8.35 -4.44
CA ASN A 31 8.27 7.37 -4.13
C ASN A 31 9.33 7.29 -5.23
N MET A 32 8.90 7.26 -6.49
CA MET A 32 9.81 7.25 -7.62
C MET A 32 10.68 8.53 -7.66
N ALA A 33 10.10 9.70 -7.42
CA ALA A 33 10.84 10.96 -7.38
C ALA A 33 11.88 10.99 -6.24
N LEU A 34 11.50 10.52 -5.05
CA LEU A 34 12.41 10.36 -3.91
C LEU A 34 13.51 9.33 -4.20
N GLY A 35 13.15 8.22 -4.85
CA GLY A 35 14.07 7.17 -5.28
C GLY A 35 15.13 7.73 -6.24
N ILE A 36 14.71 8.48 -7.27
CA ILE A 36 15.61 9.12 -8.23
C ILE A 36 16.55 10.12 -7.54
N ALA A 37 16.02 10.97 -6.65
CA ALA A 37 16.86 11.87 -5.86
C ALA A 37 17.89 11.10 -5.02
N GLY A 38 17.49 9.96 -4.46
CA GLY A 38 18.36 9.02 -3.77
C GLY A 38 19.42 8.40 -4.67
N VAL A 39 19.12 8.03 -5.92
CA VAL A 39 20.09 7.46 -6.88
C VAL A 39 21.20 8.45 -7.19
N VAL A 40 20.86 9.75 -7.29
CA VAL A 40 21.84 10.81 -7.58
C VAL A 40 22.82 10.98 -6.41
N GLY A 41 22.38 10.76 -5.17
CA GLY A 41 23.21 10.86 -3.97
C GLY A 41 23.94 9.56 -3.58
N ALA A 42 23.31 8.41 -3.79
CA ALA A 42 23.79 7.10 -3.37
C ALA A 42 23.79 6.12 -4.56
N LYS A 43 24.98 5.84 -5.09
CA LYS A 43 25.22 4.86 -6.16
C LYS A 43 25.11 3.42 -5.65
N GLY A 44 23.93 3.04 -5.16
CA GLY A 44 23.65 1.71 -4.63
C GLY A 44 22.76 0.88 -5.56
N VAL A 45 23.05 -0.42 -5.69
CA VAL A 45 22.20 -1.38 -6.42
C VAL A 45 20.77 -1.41 -5.85
N ALA A 46 20.63 -1.23 -4.54
CA ALA A 46 19.33 -1.16 -3.86
C ALA A 46 18.44 -0.05 -4.41
N THR A 47 19.01 1.09 -4.80
CA THR A 47 18.25 2.23 -5.28
C THR A 47 17.64 1.99 -6.66
N TYR A 48 18.35 1.28 -7.54
CA TYR A 48 17.82 0.88 -8.86
C TYR A 48 16.67 -0.13 -8.73
N ILE A 49 16.80 -1.09 -7.82
CA ILE A 49 15.74 -2.08 -7.56
C ILE A 49 14.48 -1.35 -7.07
N GLY A 50 14.62 -0.43 -6.11
CA GLY A 50 13.49 0.37 -5.62
C GLY A 50 12.76 1.13 -6.73
N VAL A 51 13.51 1.85 -7.57
CA VAL A 51 12.92 2.61 -8.71
C VAL A 51 12.22 1.68 -9.70
N SER A 52 12.80 0.50 -9.98
CA SER A 52 12.17 -0.47 -10.89
C SER A 52 10.87 -1.05 -10.33
N LEU A 53 10.82 -1.28 -9.02
CA LEU A 53 9.63 -1.73 -8.30
C LEU A 53 8.54 -0.65 -8.33
N ASP A 54 8.89 0.62 -8.06
CA ASP A 54 7.95 1.74 -8.15
C ASP A 54 7.35 1.88 -9.56
N ALA A 55 8.16 1.69 -10.61
CA ALA A 55 7.69 1.73 -11.99
C ALA A 55 6.66 0.62 -12.28
N ILE A 56 6.86 -0.60 -11.74
CA ILE A 56 5.89 -1.69 -11.87
C ILE A 56 4.57 -1.32 -11.16
N MET A 57 4.65 -0.70 -9.97
CA MET A 57 3.46 -0.27 -9.24
C MET A 57 2.68 0.80 -10.00
N VAL A 58 3.36 1.75 -10.66
CA VAL A 58 2.71 2.73 -11.56
C VAL A 58 1.96 2.03 -12.69
N VAL A 59 2.58 1.03 -13.33
CA VAL A 59 1.92 0.25 -14.39
C VAL A 59 0.68 -0.47 -13.84
N LEU A 60 0.77 -1.11 -12.68
CA LEU A 60 -0.37 -1.75 -12.03
C LEU A 60 -1.49 -0.72 -11.77
N CYS A 61 -1.19 0.46 -11.25
CA CYS A 61 -2.18 1.52 -11.04
C CYS A 61 -2.87 1.92 -12.36
N ILE A 62 -2.13 2.05 -13.48
CA ILE A 62 -2.73 2.35 -14.78
C ILE A 62 -3.67 1.21 -15.22
N LEU A 63 -3.29 -0.06 -15.01
CA LEU A 63 -4.15 -1.20 -15.30
C LEU A 63 -5.44 -1.19 -14.46
N LEU A 64 -5.38 -0.76 -13.20
CA LEU A 64 -6.56 -0.61 -12.36
C LEU A 64 -7.50 0.48 -12.90
N ILE A 65 -6.96 1.62 -13.32
CA ILE A 65 -7.74 2.71 -13.95
C ILE A 65 -8.45 2.20 -15.21
N ILE A 66 -7.72 1.53 -16.10
CA ILE A 66 -8.29 0.97 -17.32
C ILE A 66 -9.35 -0.09 -17.00
N GLY A 67 -9.08 -0.97 -16.03
CA GLY A 67 -10.02 -1.99 -15.55
C GLY A 67 -11.33 -1.39 -15.05
N ALA A 68 -11.25 -0.28 -14.31
CA ALA A 68 -12.41 0.46 -13.79
C ALA A 68 -13.19 1.17 -14.90
N PHE A 69 -12.54 1.65 -15.97
CA PHE A 69 -13.23 2.28 -17.11
C PHE A 69 -13.88 1.26 -18.04
N MET A 70 -13.18 0.16 -18.31
CA MET A 70 -13.66 -0.91 -19.21
C MET A 70 -14.57 -1.93 -18.53
N ASP A 71 -14.86 -1.75 -17.23
CA ASP A 71 -15.68 -2.65 -16.43
C ASP A 71 -15.21 -4.12 -16.57
N ASN A 72 -13.88 -4.31 -16.65
CA ASN A 72 -13.25 -5.61 -16.88
C ASN A 72 -12.68 -6.16 -15.56
N HIS A 73 -13.39 -7.13 -15.00
CA HIS A 73 -13.04 -7.75 -13.72
C HIS A 73 -11.64 -8.40 -13.70
N ILE A 74 -11.11 -8.85 -14.84
CA ILE A 74 -9.80 -9.52 -14.90
C ILE A 74 -8.69 -8.53 -14.57
N LEU A 75 -8.73 -7.32 -15.13
CA LEU A 75 -7.73 -6.28 -14.86
C LEU A 75 -7.74 -5.83 -13.40
N CYS A 76 -8.93 -5.67 -12.82
CA CYS A 76 -9.08 -5.36 -11.40
C CYS A 76 -8.49 -6.45 -10.50
N MET A 77 -8.72 -7.73 -10.81
CA MET A 77 -8.19 -8.85 -10.03
C MET A 77 -6.67 -8.98 -10.13
N VAL A 78 -6.09 -8.73 -11.32
CA VAL A 78 -4.63 -8.70 -11.51
C VAL A 78 -3.99 -7.62 -10.63
N TRP A 79 -4.61 -6.44 -10.55
CA TRP A 79 -4.13 -5.38 -9.66
C TRP A 79 -4.14 -5.78 -8.19
N VAL A 80 -5.23 -6.39 -7.71
CA VAL A 80 -5.33 -6.83 -6.30
C VAL A 80 -4.22 -7.82 -5.96
N VAL A 81 -3.97 -8.80 -6.83
CA VAL A 81 -2.86 -9.76 -6.63
C VAL A 81 -1.51 -9.03 -6.61
N GLY A 82 -1.30 -8.10 -7.53
CA GLY A 82 -0.08 -7.28 -7.56
C GLY A 82 0.12 -6.45 -6.29
N ALA A 83 -0.93 -5.81 -5.78
CA ALA A 83 -0.89 -4.99 -4.56
C ALA A 83 -0.62 -5.84 -3.31
N ILE A 84 -1.15 -7.07 -3.23
CA ILE A 84 -0.85 -8.00 -2.14
C ILE A 84 0.62 -8.43 -2.18
N VAL A 85 1.13 -8.84 -3.35
CA VAL A 85 2.53 -9.22 -3.52
C VAL A 85 3.46 -8.07 -3.16
N TRP A 86 3.12 -6.85 -3.60
CA TRP A 86 3.82 -5.62 -3.26
C TRP A 86 3.88 -5.41 -1.75
N SER A 87 2.74 -5.46 -1.06
CA SER A 87 2.65 -5.25 0.38
C SER A 87 3.47 -6.27 1.19
N VAL A 88 3.48 -7.53 0.74
CA VAL A 88 4.32 -8.57 1.36
C VAL A 88 5.81 -8.23 1.17
N LEU A 89 6.21 -7.82 -0.04
CA LEU A 89 7.58 -7.45 -0.32
C LEU A 89 8.05 -6.25 0.51
N THR A 90 7.24 -5.18 0.61
CA THR A 90 7.58 -3.99 1.41
C THR A 90 7.70 -4.33 2.89
N THR A 91 6.82 -5.19 3.41
CA THR A 91 6.88 -5.66 4.79
C THR A 91 8.16 -6.46 5.07
N ILE A 92 8.56 -7.36 4.16
CA ILE A 92 9.82 -8.12 4.28
C ILE A 92 11.02 -7.17 4.32
N ILE A 93 11.06 -6.19 3.41
CA ILE A 93 12.15 -5.19 3.37
C ILE A 93 12.20 -4.40 4.68
N ALA A 94 11.06 -3.95 5.21
CA ALA A 94 10.99 -3.20 6.47
C ALA A 94 11.51 -4.02 7.67
N VAL A 95 11.21 -5.33 7.71
CA VAL A 95 11.75 -6.24 8.73
C VAL A 95 13.26 -6.36 8.61
N VAL A 96 13.79 -6.58 7.39
CA VAL A 96 15.23 -6.69 7.16
C VAL A 96 15.95 -5.40 7.56
N VAL A 97 15.43 -4.23 7.16
CA VAL A 97 16.00 -2.93 7.55
C VAL A 97 15.97 -2.75 9.07
N SER A 98 14.87 -3.14 9.73
CA SER A 98 14.77 -3.07 11.20
C SER A 98 15.85 -3.90 11.90
N VAL A 99 16.10 -5.12 11.41
CA VAL A 99 17.13 -6.01 11.95
C VAL A 99 18.52 -5.41 11.73
N MET A 100 18.82 -4.92 10.53
CA MET A 100 20.14 -4.34 10.21
C MET A 100 20.44 -3.10 11.05
N VAL A 101 19.45 -2.23 11.27
CA VAL A 101 19.58 -1.06 12.15
C VAL A 101 19.81 -1.48 13.61
N GLY A 102 19.11 -2.52 14.09
CA GLY A 102 19.32 -3.06 15.43
C GLY A 102 20.72 -3.64 15.65
N ILE A 103 21.25 -4.37 14.66
CA ILE A 103 22.63 -4.88 14.71
C ILE A 103 23.63 -3.73 14.73
N ALA A 104 23.46 -2.72 13.86
CA ALA A 104 24.35 -1.56 13.81
C ALA A 104 24.35 -0.78 15.15
N ALA A 105 23.19 -0.61 15.77
CA ALA A 105 23.07 0.05 17.08
C ALA A 105 23.80 -0.73 18.18
N ASN A 106 23.65 -2.07 18.23
CA ASN A 106 24.34 -2.91 19.21
C ASN A 106 25.86 -2.86 19.07
N ILE A 107 26.37 -2.86 17.82
CA ILE A 107 27.81 -2.75 17.54
C ILE A 107 28.32 -1.37 17.96
N ALA A 108 27.57 -0.30 17.72
CA ALA A 108 27.97 1.05 18.12
C ALA A 108 28.07 1.19 19.66
N GLU A 109 27.22 0.49 20.41
CA GLU A 109 27.27 0.48 21.88
C GLU A 109 28.47 -0.30 22.43
N HIS A 110 28.82 -1.44 21.83
CA HIS A 110 29.89 -2.33 22.33
C HIS A 110 31.27 -2.10 21.71
N GLY A 111 31.34 -1.44 20.55
CA GLY A 111 32.56 -1.30 19.75
C GLY A 111 33.54 -0.23 20.23
N GLY A 112 33.16 0.57 21.23
CA GLY A 112 33.93 1.73 21.68
C GLY A 112 33.84 2.87 20.65
N LEU A 113 33.11 3.94 20.98
CA LEU A 113 33.14 5.17 20.18
C LEU A 113 34.58 5.70 20.16
N ASP A 114 35.06 6.03 18.96
CA ASP A 114 36.29 6.80 18.76
C ASP A 114 36.22 8.07 19.63
N PRO A 115 37.13 8.25 20.61
CA PRO A 115 37.04 9.32 21.61
C PRO A 115 37.09 10.74 21.02
N ASP A 116 37.46 10.87 19.74
CA ASP A 116 37.61 12.15 19.04
C ASP A 116 36.35 12.61 18.29
N LEU A 117 35.28 11.79 18.22
CA LEU A 117 34.00 12.21 17.63
C LEU A 117 33.12 12.93 18.67
N PRO A 118 32.46 14.05 18.31
CA PRO A 118 31.53 14.74 19.21
C PRO A 118 30.48 13.77 19.73
N THR A 119 30.52 13.52 21.04
CA THR A 119 29.66 12.55 21.72
C THR A 119 28.21 13.02 21.67
N VAL A 120 27.43 12.53 20.71
CA VAL A 120 25.98 12.56 20.82
C VAL A 120 25.62 11.73 22.05
N PRO A 121 24.87 12.25 23.03
CA PRO A 121 24.53 11.47 24.21
C PRO A 121 23.81 10.19 23.75
N PRO A 122 24.19 9.01 24.28
CA PRO A 122 23.69 7.71 23.80
C PRO A 122 22.16 7.63 23.85
N ALA A 123 21.54 8.31 24.82
CA ALA A 123 20.10 8.48 24.91
C ALA A 123 19.48 9.20 23.69
N ALA A 124 20.14 10.22 23.14
CA ALA A 124 19.65 10.95 21.97
C ALA A 124 19.81 10.15 20.67
N ALA A 125 20.91 9.39 20.54
CA ALA A 125 21.11 8.48 19.41
C ALA A 125 20.06 7.35 19.40
N GLY A 126 19.81 6.72 20.56
CA GLY A 126 18.76 5.71 20.71
C GLY A 126 17.36 6.25 20.41
N ALA A 127 17.05 7.47 20.88
CA ALA A 127 15.77 8.12 20.60
C ALA A 127 15.58 8.42 19.10
N ALA A 128 16.62 8.88 18.40
CA ALA A 128 16.57 9.12 16.96
C ALA A 128 16.32 7.82 16.16
N VAL A 129 17.02 6.74 16.51
CA VAL A 129 16.82 5.42 15.88
C VAL A 129 15.40 4.91 16.12
N ALA A 130 14.91 4.97 17.36
CA ALA A 130 13.56 4.55 17.71
C ALA A 130 12.49 5.38 16.96
N LEU A 131 12.70 6.68 16.80
CA LEU A 131 11.78 7.55 16.06
C LEU A 131 11.76 7.20 14.56
N ILE A 132 12.92 6.98 13.94
CA ILE A 132 13.01 6.59 12.52
C ILE A 132 12.31 5.24 12.29
N LEU A 133 12.60 4.24 13.13
CA LEU A 133 11.93 2.94 13.08
C LEU A 133 10.42 3.05 13.32
N GLY A 134 10.00 3.86 14.29
CA GLY A 134 8.60 4.09 14.60
C GLY A 134 7.84 4.68 13.41
N ILE A 135 8.41 5.71 12.75
CA ILE A 135 7.84 6.32 11.55
C ILE A 135 7.76 5.30 10.41
N MET A 136 8.82 4.53 10.17
CA MET A 136 8.84 3.49 9.13
C MET A 136 7.73 2.46 9.34
N TRP A 137 7.57 1.94 10.55
CA TRP A 137 6.51 0.97 10.88
C TRP A 137 5.10 1.57 10.80
N ALA A 138 4.94 2.85 11.17
CA ALA A 138 3.67 3.56 11.00
C ALA A 138 3.29 3.66 9.52
N ILE A 139 4.26 3.93 8.63
CA ILE A 139 4.04 3.97 7.18
C ILE A 139 3.65 2.59 6.65
N VAL A 140 4.37 1.52 7.04
CA VAL A 140 4.05 0.14 6.64
C VAL A 140 2.66 -0.27 7.11
N ALA A 141 2.30 0.03 8.37
CA ALA A 141 0.98 -0.27 8.89
C ALA A 141 -0.13 0.47 8.13
N LEU A 142 0.11 1.74 7.80
CA LEU A 142 -0.81 2.54 6.99
C LEU A 142 -0.94 1.97 5.56
N GLU A 143 0.17 1.56 4.94
CA GLU A 143 0.18 0.92 3.62
C GLU A 143 -0.64 -0.38 3.63
N VAL A 144 -0.42 -1.26 4.62
CA VAL A 144 -1.17 -2.53 4.76
C VAL A 144 -2.67 -2.26 4.94
N CYS A 145 -3.04 -1.28 5.77
CA CYS A 145 -4.45 -0.88 5.93
C CYS A 145 -5.07 -0.39 4.62
N LEU A 146 -4.34 0.40 3.82
CA LEU A 146 -4.78 0.85 2.50
C LEU A 146 -4.90 -0.30 1.50
N VAL A 147 -3.99 -1.28 1.53
CA VAL A 147 -4.05 -2.47 0.67
C VAL A 147 -5.26 -3.33 1.02
N ILE A 148 -5.55 -3.53 2.30
CA ILE A 148 -6.74 -4.28 2.74
C ILE A 148 -8.02 -3.55 2.30
N TYR A 149 -8.10 -2.24 2.54
CA TYR A 149 -9.25 -1.44 2.14
C TYR A 149 -9.46 -1.49 0.63
N SER A 150 -8.40 -1.24 -0.14
CA SER A 150 -8.46 -1.27 -1.60
C SER A 150 -8.80 -2.65 -2.16
N ALA A 151 -8.23 -3.73 -1.60
CA ALA A 151 -8.57 -5.08 -1.99
C ALA A 151 -10.07 -5.37 -1.78
N ILE A 152 -10.65 -4.95 -0.65
CA ILE A 152 -12.09 -5.11 -0.39
C ILE A 152 -12.93 -4.33 -1.40
N VAL A 153 -12.60 -3.05 -1.66
CA VAL A 153 -13.34 -2.20 -2.61
C VAL A 153 -13.27 -2.75 -4.03
N VAL A 154 -12.07 -3.08 -4.51
CA VAL A 154 -11.85 -3.60 -5.86
C VAL A 154 -12.46 -4.98 -6.04
N TYR A 155 -12.34 -5.85 -5.03
CA TYR A 155 -12.94 -7.18 -5.08
C TYR A 155 -14.47 -7.10 -5.09
N SER A 156 -15.07 -6.22 -4.29
CA SER A 156 -16.51 -5.97 -4.31
C SER A 156 -16.98 -5.47 -5.68
N HIS A 157 -16.24 -4.55 -6.29
CA HIS A 157 -16.53 -4.07 -7.65
C HIS A 157 -16.41 -5.20 -8.69
N ALA A 158 -15.35 -6.00 -8.63
CA ALA A 158 -15.13 -7.13 -9.53
C ALA A 158 -16.22 -8.22 -9.40
N GLN A 159 -16.71 -8.48 -8.19
CA GLN A 159 -17.85 -9.38 -7.96
C GLN A 159 -19.14 -8.84 -8.59
N ASN A 160 -19.41 -7.54 -8.43
CA ASN A 160 -20.59 -6.91 -9.04
C ASN A 160 -20.58 -7.01 -10.57
N LEU A 161 -19.39 -6.87 -11.19
CA LEU A 161 -19.20 -7.07 -12.63
C LEU A 161 -19.42 -8.53 -13.04
N ARG A 162 -18.91 -9.48 -12.26
CA ARG A 162 -19.04 -10.92 -12.53
C ARG A 162 -20.49 -11.42 -12.42
N GLU A 163 -21.26 -10.84 -11.50
CA GLU A 163 -22.68 -11.19 -11.29
C GLU A 163 -23.64 -10.54 -12.29
N GLY A 164 -23.11 -9.81 -13.28
CA GLY A 164 -23.86 -9.38 -14.46
C GLY A 164 -24.24 -7.90 -14.53
N GLY A 165 -23.66 -7.03 -13.70
CA GLY A 165 -23.74 -5.56 -13.84
C GLY A 165 -25.14 -4.92 -13.76
N GLY A 166 -26.20 -5.72 -13.66
CA GLY A 166 -27.56 -5.27 -13.48
C GLY A 166 -27.76 -4.75 -12.07
N SER A 167 -28.35 -3.56 -11.95
CA SER A 167 -28.81 -3.02 -10.68
C SER A 167 -29.41 -4.14 -9.83
N PRO A 168 -28.98 -4.31 -8.57
CA PRO A 168 -29.57 -5.34 -7.72
C PRO A 168 -31.09 -5.17 -7.74
N PRO A 169 -31.86 -6.27 -7.82
CA PRO A 169 -33.31 -6.16 -7.76
C PRO A 169 -33.64 -5.29 -6.54
N PRO A 170 -34.54 -4.30 -6.68
CA PRO A 170 -34.87 -3.40 -5.59
C PRO A 170 -35.21 -4.24 -4.37
N TYR A 171 -34.62 -3.91 -3.22
CA TYR A 171 -34.79 -4.59 -1.93
C TYR A 171 -36.27 -4.78 -1.52
N ASN A 172 -37.21 -4.15 -2.23
CA ASN A 172 -38.66 -4.33 -2.15
C ASN A 172 -39.16 -5.74 -2.55
N GLN A 173 -38.32 -6.66 -3.01
CA GLN A 173 -38.75 -8.05 -3.28
C GLN A 173 -38.71 -8.98 -2.06
N PHE A 174 -38.19 -8.54 -0.91
CA PHE A 174 -38.46 -9.20 0.38
C PHE A 174 -39.76 -8.67 1.01
N GLY A 175 -40.78 -8.47 0.18
CA GLY A 175 -42.16 -8.42 0.66
C GLY A 175 -42.43 -9.70 1.42
N GLY A 176 -42.47 -9.60 2.74
CA GLY A 176 -42.76 -10.72 3.62
C GLY A 176 -44.04 -11.45 3.19
N PRO A 177 -44.19 -12.73 3.57
CA PRO A 177 -45.37 -13.50 3.25
C PRO A 177 -46.60 -12.69 3.69
N LYS A 178 -47.42 -12.29 2.71
CA LYS A 178 -48.79 -11.86 2.99
C LYS A 178 -49.49 -13.07 3.58
N ALA A 179 -49.48 -13.16 4.91
CA ALA A 179 -50.33 -14.07 5.65
C ALA A 179 -51.78 -13.75 5.25
N ILE A 180 -52.43 -14.75 4.69
CA ILE A 180 -53.82 -14.77 4.26
C ILE A 180 -54.69 -14.98 5.49
#